data_AF-A0A7W1TP99-F1
#
_entry.id   AF-A0A7W1TP99-F1
#
_cell.length_a   1.000
_cell.length_b   1.000
_cell.length_c   1.000
_cell.angle_alpha   90.00
_cell.angle_beta   90.00
_cell.angle_gamma   90.00
#
_symmetry.space_group_name_H-M   'P 1'
#
loop_
_entity.id
_entity.type
_entity.pdbx_description
1 polymer ?
#
loop_
_entity_poly.entity_id
_entity_poly.type
_entity_poly.pdbx_seq_one_letter_code
_entity_poly.pdbx_strand_id
1 'polypeptide(L)'
;MHERLIFRLLGELKVHPEFAQVLYERVYAPRLGFMTQFVERAEARGELRQKLDPLFIGSLLVGPLLYYKIVTQVLPASQPLNTVLEQIVDVVLAALGPPT
;
A
#
# COMPACT_ATOMS: atom_id res chain seq x y z
N MET A 1 8.68 -12.49 -11.26
CA MET A 1 9.84 -11.71 -11.77
C MET A 1 9.95 -10.31 -11.15
N HIS A 2 8.85 -9.61 -10.83
CA HIS A 2 8.89 -8.22 -10.31
C HIS A 2 9.21 -8.07 -8.81
N GLU A 3 8.92 -9.07 -7.98
CA GLU A 3 9.09 -8.98 -6.51
C GLU A 3 10.55 -8.83 -6.06
N ARG A 4 11.48 -9.56 -6.70
CA ARG A 4 12.92 -9.47 -6.42
C ARG A 4 13.50 -8.09 -6.75
N LEU A 5 12.90 -7.38 -7.71
CA LEU A 5 13.29 -6.03 -8.09
C LEU A 5 12.87 -5.02 -7.01
N ILE A 6 11.67 -5.15 -6.46
CA ILE A 6 11.16 -4.28 -5.39
C ILE A 6 12.07 -4.36 -4.16
N PHE A 7 12.41 -5.57 -3.70
CA PHE A 7 13.27 -5.72 -2.53
C PHE A 7 14.69 -5.21 -2.75
N ARG A 8 15.25 -5.38 -3.95
CA ARG A 8 16.55 -4.78 -4.31
C ARG A 8 16.47 -3.26 -4.28
N LEU A 9 15.47 -2.67 -4.94
CA LEU A 9 15.28 -1.22 -4.95
C LEU A 9 15.15 -0.66 -3.52
N LEU A 10 14.37 -1.31 -2.65
CA LEU A 10 14.25 -0.90 -1.24
C LEU A 10 15.57 -0.95 -0.48
N GLY A 11 16.43 -1.92 -0.77
CA GLY A 11 17.78 -2.02 -0.20
C GLY A 11 18.71 -0.90 -0.68
N GLU A 12 18.64 -0.53 -1.95
CA GLU A 12 19.50 0.49 -2.56
C GLU A 12 19.11 1.92 -2.16
N LEU A 13 17.87 2.18 -1.75
CA LEU A 13 17.38 3.54 -1.42
C LEU A 13 18.18 4.25 -0.32
N LYS A 14 18.80 3.51 0.61
CA LYS A 14 19.66 4.11 1.65
C LYS A 14 21.07 4.42 1.17
N VAL A 15 21.53 3.74 0.11
CA VAL A 15 22.89 3.85 -0.41
C VAL A 15 22.96 4.91 -1.52
N HIS A 16 21.87 5.04 -2.30
CA HIS A 16 21.75 5.92 -3.46
C HIS A 16 20.56 6.88 -3.30
N PRO A 17 20.69 7.98 -2.52
CA PRO A 17 19.60 8.92 -2.28
C PRO A 17 19.05 9.56 -3.57
N GLU A 18 19.88 9.69 -4.61
CA GLU A 18 19.46 10.13 -5.96
C GLU A 18 18.42 9.20 -6.60
N PHE A 19 18.42 7.91 -6.25
CA PHE A 19 17.39 6.98 -6.71
C PHE A 19 16.05 7.20 -6.06
N ALA A 20 16.01 7.75 -4.83
CA ALA A 20 14.75 8.05 -4.15
C ALA A 20 13.92 9.07 -4.94
N GLN A 21 14.58 10.09 -5.50
CA GLN A 21 13.91 11.10 -6.30
C GLN A 21 13.37 10.52 -7.63
N VAL A 22 14.17 9.74 -8.34
CA VAL A 22 13.72 9.09 -9.59
C VAL A 22 12.58 8.09 -9.32
N LEU A 23 12.68 7.32 -8.23
CA LEU A 23 11.64 6.38 -7.81
C LEU A 23 10.35 7.12 -7.45
N TYR A 24 10.45 8.23 -6.74
CA TYR A 24 9.30 9.08 -6.44
C TYR A 24 8.65 9.58 -7.72
N GLU A 25 9.40 10.29 -8.57
CA GLU A 25 8.88 10.96 -9.77
C GLU A 25 8.28 9.97 -10.78
N ARG A 26 8.94 8.84 -11.03
CA ARG A 26 8.54 7.91 -12.10
C ARG A 26 7.60 6.81 -11.66
N VAL A 27 7.57 6.47 -10.36
CA VAL A 27 6.80 5.31 -9.87
C VAL A 27 5.74 5.70 -8.86
N TYR A 28 6.10 6.46 -7.81
CA TYR A 28 5.15 6.79 -6.75
C TYR A 28 4.21 7.93 -7.15
N ALA A 29 4.71 9.05 -7.67
CA ALA A 29 3.90 10.23 -7.96
C ALA A 29 2.69 9.94 -8.88
N PRO A 30 2.81 9.18 -9.98
CA PRO A 30 1.65 8.83 -10.82
C PRO A 30 0.60 7.99 -10.06
N ARG A 31 1.05 7.08 -9.19
CA ARG A 31 0.16 6.21 -8.40
C ARG A 31 -0.53 6.95 -7.27
N LEU A 32 0.18 7.89 -6.64
CA LEU A 32 -0.38 8.77 -5.61
C LEU A 32 -1.48 9.66 -6.18
N GLY A 33 -1.34 10.16 -7.41
CA GLY A 33 -2.40 10.90 -8.09
C GLY A 33 -3.68 10.07 -8.23
N PHE A 34 -3.56 8.81 -8.68
CA PHE A 34 -4.70 7.91 -8.78
C PHE A 34 -5.36 7.62 -7.43
N MET A 35 -4.57 7.31 -6.40
CA MET A 35 -5.07 7.06 -5.04
C MET A 35 -5.77 8.29 -4.46
N THR A 36 -5.20 9.48 -4.67
CA THR A 36 -5.78 10.75 -4.20
C THR A 36 -7.15 10.96 -4.83
N GLN A 37 -7.26 10.85 -6.16
CA GLN A 37 -8.55 10.98 -6.85
C GLN A 37 -9.57 9.93 -6.41
N PHE A 38 -9.14 8.71 -6.12
CA PHE A 38 -10.03 7.66 -5.61
C PHE A 38 -10.60 8.01 -4.23
N VAL A 39 -9.73 8.44 -3.30
CA VAL A 39 -10.12 8.85 -1.95
C VAL A 39 -11.02 10.09 -1.99
N GLU A 40 -10.68 11.11 -2.77
CA GLU A 40 -11.49 12.32 -2.92
C GLU A 40 -12.92 12.02 -3.42
N ARG A 41 -13.08 11.07 -4.34
CA ARG A 41 -14.41 10.63 -4.80
C ARG A 41 -15.18 9.92 -3.69
N ALA A 42 -14.53 9.08 -2.89
CA ALA A 42 -15.17 8.40 -1.77
C ALA A 42 -15.60 9.41 -0.68
N GLU A 43 -14.75 10.39 -0.38
CA GLU A 43 -15.07 11.50 0.53
C GLU A 43 -16.28 12.30 0.05
N ALA A 44 -16.30 12.70 -1.23
CA ALA A 44 -17.40 13.45 -1.81
C ALA A 44 -18.75 12.70 -1.77
N ARG A 45 -18.71 11.36 -1.74
CA ARG A 45 -19.90 10.50 -1.59
C ARG A 45 -20.29 10.22 -0.14
N GLY A 46 -19.51 10.69 0.84
CA GLY A 46 -19.73 10.39 2.24
C GLY A 46 -19.45 8.93 2.62
N GLU A 47 -18.66 8.22 1.81
CA GLU A 47 -18.32 6.81 2.03
C GLU A 47 -17.22 6.62 3.09
N LEU A 48 -16.51 7.68 3.47
CA LEU A 48 -15.45 7.63 4.48
C LEU A 48 -15.92 8.23 5.80
N ARG A 49 -15.61 7.56 6.91
CA ARG A 49 -15.92 7.99 8.29
C ARG A 49 -15.27 9.32 8.66
N GLN A 50 -14.06 9.55 8.17
CA GLN A 50 -13.27 10.75 8.43
C GLN A 50 -12.33 11.02 7.26
N LYS A 51 -11.94 12.28 7.12
CA LYS A 51 -10.96 12.71 6.12
C LYS A 51 -9.59 12.15 6.50
N LEU A 52 -8.99 11.34 5.63
CA LEU A 52 -7.67 10.75 5.85
C LEU A 52 -6.76 11.06 4.68
N ASP A 53 -5.47 11.20 4.98
CA ASP A 53 -4.46 11.37 3.95
C ASP A 53 -4.44 10.15 3.01
N PRO A 54 -4.52 10.34 1.67
CA PRO A 54 -4.50 9.24 0.71
C PRO A 54 -3.24 8.37 0.80
N LEU A 55 -2.09 8.96 1.15
CA LEU A 55 -0.85 8.21 1.35
C LEU A 55 -0.94 7.32 2.60
N PHE A 56 -1.53 7.83 3.69
CA PHE A 56 -1.83 7.00 4.86
C PHE A 56 -2.73 5.81 4.51
N ILE A 57 -3.84 6.02 3.79
CA ILE A 57 -4.71 4.92 3.32
C ILE A 57 -3.93 3.91 2.47
N GLY A 58 -3.11 4.39 1.53
CA GLY A 58 -2.26 3.52 0.72
C GLY A 58 -1.26 2.70 1.55
N SER A 59 -0.69 3.29 2.60
CA SER A 59 0.24 2.60 3.50
C SER A 59 -0.41 1.47 4.31
N LEU A 60 -1.70 1.60 4.65
CA LEU A 60 -2.47 0.55 5.32
C LEU A 60 -2.69 -0.69 4.44
N LEU A 61 -2.59 -0.55 3.12
CA LEU A 61 -2.68 -1.67 2.17
C LEU A 61 -1.30 -2.26 1.88
N VAL A 62 -0.31 -1.40 1.58
CA VAL A 62 1.02 -1.84 1.15
C VAL A 62 1.85 -2.38 2.31
N GLY A 63 1.74 -1.79 3.50
CA GLY A 63 2.51 -2.19 4.68
C GLY A 63 2.28 -3.65 5.09
N PRO A 64 1.03 -4.07 5.37
CA PRO A 64 0.72 -5.44 5.74
C PRO A 64 1.09 -6.45 4.63
N LEU A 65 0.87 -6.10 3.36
CA LEU A 65 1.26 -6.92 2.22
C LEU A 65 2.77 -7.13 2.17
N LEU A 66 3.55 -6.06 2.29
CA LEU A 66 5.01 -6.12 2.27
C LEU A 66 5.55 -6.90 3.46
N TYR A 67 5.01 -6.66 4.65
CA TYR A 67 5.35 -7.41 5.86
C TYR A 67 5.10 -8.91 5.69
N TYR A 68 3.91 -9.29 5.21
CA TYR A 68 3.56 -10.68 4.96
C TYR A 68 4.56 -11.33 3.98
N LYS A 69 4.85 -10.66 2.85
CA LYS A 69 5.83 -11.14 1.87
C LYS A 69 7.22 -11.35 2.44
N ILE A 70 7.70 -10.44 3.28
CA ILE A 70 9.02 -10.56 3.93
C ILE A 70 9.04 -11.74 4.90
N VAL A 71 8.05 -11.83 5.78
CA VAL A 71 8.00 -12.87 6.82
C VAL A 71 7.88 -14.26 6.23
N THR A 72 7.13 -14.42 5.14
CA THR A 72 6.99 -15.72 4.45
C THR A 72 8.25 -16.21 3.75
N GLN A 73 9.32 -15.40 3.68
CA GLN A 73 10.64 -15.88 3.23
C GLN A 73 11.38 -16.65 4.33
N VAL A 74 11.00 -16.45 5.60
CA VAL A 74 11.65 -17.05 6.77
C VAL A 74 10.76 -18.08 7.44
N LEU A 75 9.44 -17.83 7.45
CA LEU A 75 8.44 -18.69 8.07
C LEU A 75 7.51 -19.29 7.01
N PRO A 76 6.97 -20.50 7.23
CA PRO A 76 5.94 -21.06 6.37
C PRO A 76 4.72 -20.13 6.29
N ALA A 77 4.21 -19.93 5.08
CA ALA A 77 2.98 -19.17 4.87
C ALA A 77 1.80 -19.88 5.57
N SER A 78 1.11 -19.16 6.45
CA SER A 78 -0.08 -19.68 7.15
C SER A 78 -1.34 -19.70 6.29
N GLN A 79 -1.38 -18.89 5.23
CA GLN A 79 -2.52 -18.72 4.32
C GLN A 79 -2.02 -18.40 2.89
N PRO A 80 -2.81 -18.60 1.83
CA PRO A 80 -2.48 -18.11 0.49
C PRO A 80 -2.45 -16.58 0.40
N LEU A 81 -1.61 -16.02 -0.47
CA LEU A 81 -1.43 -14.57 -0.62
C LEU A 81 -2.73 -13.84 -1.01
N ASN A 82 -3.54 -14.42 -1.89
CA ASN A 82 -4.81 -13.84 -2.32
C ASN A 82 -5.79 -13.71 -1.15
N THR A 83 -5.85 -14.71 -0.28
CA THR A 83 -6.70 -14.66 0.93
C THR A 83 -6.24 -13.55 1.88
N VAL A 84 -4.93 -13.37 2.04
CA VAL A 84 -4.37 -12.28 2.86
C VAL A 84 -4.69 -10.91 2.25
N LEU A 85 -4.61 -10.77 0.92
CA LEU A 85 -4.96 -9.54 0.22
C LEU A 85 -6.42 -9.16 0.42
N GLU A 86 -7.34 -10.11 0.27
CA GLU A 86 -8.77 -9.90 0.51
C GLU A 86 -9.02 -9.46 1.95
N GLN A 87 -8.44 -10.15 2.93
CA GLN A 87 -8.54 -9.79 4.35
C GLN A 87 -8.01 -8.38 4.65
N ILE A 88 -6.87 -7.98 4.07
CA ILE A 88 -6.33 -6.63 4.23
C ILE A 88 -7.32 -5.60 3.70
N VAL A 89 -7.87 -5.81 2.50
CA VAL A 89 -8.83 -4.90 1.89
C VAL A 89 -10.10 -4.80 2.73
N ASP A 90 -10.68 -5.93 3.14
CA ASP A 90 -11.91 -5.95 3.93
C ASP A 90 -11.75 -5.24 5.27
N VAL A 91 -10.64 -5.49 5.98
CA VAL A 91 -10.34 -4.83 7.26
C VAL A 91 -10.15 -3.33 7.07
N VAL A 92 -9.42 -2.91 6.04
CA VAL A 92 -9.21 -1.48 5.75
C VAL A 92 -10.54 -0.82 5.37
N LEU A 93 -11.35 -1.42 4.49
CA LEU A 93 -12.64 -0.86 4.10
C LEU A 93 -13.61 -0.77 5.29
N ALA A 94 -13.68 -1.79 6.15
CA ALA A 94 -14.50 -1.75 7.35
C ALA A 94 -14.05 -0.66 8.34
N ALA A 95 -12.74 -0.43 8.45
CA ALA A 95 -12.19 0.64 9.29
C ALA A 95 -12.48 2.04 8.72
N LEU A 96 -12.46 2.19 7.39
CA LEU A 96 -12.66 3.46 6.69
C LEU A 96 -14.13 3.81 6.48
N GLY A 97 -15.01 2.82 6.33
CA GLY A 97 -16.43 2.98 6.04
C GLY A 97 -17.20 3.72 7.14
N PRO A 98 -18.39 4.25 6.80
CA PRO A 98 -19.21 5.01 7.74
C PRO A 98 -19.58 4.14 8.95
N PRO A 99 -19.77 4.73 10.14
CA PRO A 99 -20.19 3.98 11.31
C PRO A 99 -21.54 3.28 11.03
N THR A 100 -21.59 1.99 11.30
CA THR A 100 -22.83 1.17 11.28
C THR A 100 -23.77 1.56 12.41
#